data_AF-A0A645CTG6-F1
#
_entry.id   AF-A0A645CTG6-F1
#
_cell.length_a   1.000
_cell.length_b   1.000
_cell.length_c   1.000
_cell.angle_alpha   90.00
_cell.angle_beta   90.00
_cell.angle_gamma   90.00
#
_symmetry.space_group_name_H-M   'P 1'
#
loop_
_entity.id
_entity.type
_entity.pdbx_description
1 polymer ?
#
loop_
_entity_poly.entity_id
_entity_poly.type
_entity_poly.pdbx_seq_one_letter_code
_entity_poly.pdbx_strand_id
1 'polypeptide(L)'
;MQGNIERLIYAIKWCIDKEVDIINLSIGTVHSKDKKPLKKIADRAYDKGLIIVAAKSNEDIATYPACFHNVLGIKSDKSDILKEGQFTYNFQSADGIEITACGRHRLVNYLGEEKTTSNWNSYAVPMISAIIADIIGHNGNLPLTKIKEIFLEKAVK
;
A
#
# COMPACT_ATOMS: atom_id res chain seq x y z
N MET A 1 -15.89 14.85 1.43
CA MET A 1 -15.24 14.54 2.73
C MET A 1 -13.83 15.08 2.66
N GLN A 2 -13.46 16.06 3.49
CA GLN A 2 -12.13 16.67 3.44
C GLN A 2 -11.24 15.98 4.48
N GLY A 3 -10.24 15.24 4.02
CA GLY A 3 -9.26 14.60 4.90
C GLY A 3 -8.40 15.65 5.59
N ASN A 4 -8.07 15.43 6.87
CA ASN A 4 -7.16 16.29 7.63
C ASN A 4 -5.81 15.59 7.77
N ILE A 5 -4.75 16.21 7.24
CA ILE A 5 -3.41 15.65 7.21
C ILE A 5 -2.82 15.42 8.61
N GLU A 6 -3.12 16.29 9.56
CA GLU A 6 -2.65 16.19 10.94
C GLU A 6 -3.26 14.96 11.63
N ARG A 7 -4.54 14.68 11.35
CA ARG A 7 -5.20 13.46 11.86
C ARG A 7 -4.57 12.19 11.30
N LEU A 8 -4.22 12.18 10.01
CA LEU A 8 -3.51 11.05 9.40
C LEU A 8 -2.14 10.85 10.06
N ILE A 9 -1.37 11.92 10.24
CA ILE A 9 -0.06 11.86 10.90
C ILE A 9 -0.20 11.36 12.34
N TYR A 10 -1.21 11.84 13.08
CA TYR A 10 -1.48 11.39 14.43
C TYR A 10 -1.82 9.89 14.48
N ALA A 11 -2.66 9.41 13.55
CA ALA A 11 -3.00 8.00 13.46
C ALA A 11 -1.77 7.13 13.15
N ILE A 12 -0.91 7.53 12.20
CA ILE A 12 0.34 6.80 11.92
C ILE A 12 1.24 6.81 13.15
N LYS A 13 1.37 7.94 13.86
CA LYS A 13 2.11 8.00 15.12
C LYS A 13 1.56 7.01 16.15
N TRP A 14 0.24 6.94 16.31
CA TRP A 14 -0.39 6.01 17.23
C TRP A 14 -0.08 4.55 16.86
N CYS A 15 -0.11 4.20 15.57
CA CYS A 15 0.28 2.86 15.11
C CYS A 15 1.74 2.53 15.42
N ILE A 16 2.65 3.50 15.27
CA ILE A 16 4.06 3.36 15.67
C ILE A 16 4.15 3.10 17.19
N ASP A 17 3.46 3.92 17.99
CA ASP A 17 3.48 3.81 19.46
C ASP A 17 2.81 2.51 19.96
N LYS A 18 2.03 1.83 19.11
CA LYS A 18 1.39 0.54 19.36
C LYS A 18 2.10 -0.64 18.71
N GLU A 19 3.26 -0.41 18.12
CA GLU A 19 4.08 -1.45 17.49
C GLU A 19 3.28 -2.27 16.46
N VAL A 20 2.41 -1.59 15.71
CA VAL A 20 1.66 -2.20 14.60
C VAL A 20 2.61 -2.58 13.48
N ASP A 21 2.46 -3.77 12.92
CA ASP A 21 3.36 -4.27 11.87
C ASP A 21 3.09 -3.61 10.50
N ILE A 22 1.81 -3.46 10.14
CA ILE A 22 1.39 -3.00 8.80
C ILE A 22 0.27 -1.96 8.91
N ILE A 23 0.40 -0.86 8.17
CA ILE A 23 -0.68 0.11 7.92
C ILE A 23 -1.12 0.02 6.46
N ASN A 24 -2.41 -0.27 6.25
CA ASN A 24 -3.07 -0.16 4.94
C ASN A 24 -3.67 1.25 4.76
N LEU A 25 -3.07 2.05 3.86
CA LEU A 25 -3.55 3.38 3.48
C LEU A 25 -4.13 3.38 2.06
N SER A 26 -5.41 3.05 1.94
CA SER A 26 -6.19 3.26 0.70
C SER A 26 -6.51 4.74 0.44
N ILE A 27 -5.66 5.65 0.91
CA ILE A 27 -5.79 7.11 0.84
C ILE A 27 -4.40 7.74 0.71
N GLY A 28 -4.36 8.91 0.07
CA GLY A 28 -3.17 9.75 -0.02
C GLY A 28 -3.54 11.19 -0.33
N THR A 29 -2.53 12.04 -0.51
CA THR A 29 -2.69 13.45 -0.87
C THR A 29 -1.77 13.81 -2.03
N VAL A 30 -2.26 14.67 -2.92
CA VAL A 30 -1.49 15.25 -4.04
C VAL A 30 -0.96 16.64 -3.69
N HIS A 31 -1.30 17.17 -2.51
CA HIS A 31 -0.86 18.51 -2.10
C HIS A 31 0.59 18.49 -1.62
N SER A 32 1.44 19.26 -2.29
CA SER A 32 2.88 19.34 -2.00
C SER A 32 3.21 19.79 -0.58
N LYS A 33 2.35 20.61 0.04
CA LYS A 33 2.51 21.04 1.44
C LYS A 33 2.50 19.89 2.45
N ASP A 34 1.80 18.80 2.12
CA ASP A 34 1.67 17.62 2.99
C ASP A 34 2.88 16.68 2.87
N LYS A 35 3.70 16.84 1.82
CA LYS A 35 4.86 15.98 1.54
C LYS A 35 5.83 15.93 2.71
N LYS A 36 6.29 17.09 3.19
CA LYS A 36 7.33 17.17 4.24
C LYS A 36 6.87 16.54 5.57
N PRO A 37 5.68 16.88 6.11
CA PRO A 37 5.23 16.26 7.36
C PRO A 37 4.92 14.76 7.20
N LEU A 38 4.35 14.32 6.07
CA LEU A 38 4.14 12.88 5.81
C LEU A 38 5.47 12.13 5.68
N LYS A 39 6.47 12.70 5.01
CA LYS A 39 7.78 12.08 4.87
C LYS A 39 8.42 11.85 6.24
N LYS A 40 8.36 12.86 7.13
CA LYS A 40 8.90 12.75 8.49
C LYS A 40 8.26 11.61 9.30
N ILE A 41 6.94 11.43 9.21
CA ILE A 41 6.29 10.34 9.96
C ILE A 41 6.48 8.97 9.29
N ALA A 42 6.54 8.91 7.95
CA ALA A 42 6.87 7.69 7.22
C ALA A 42 8.30 7.22 7.49
N ASP A 43 9.27 8.13 7.59
CA ASP A 43 10.66 7.81 7.95
C ASP A 43 10.72 7.18 9.34
N ARG A 44 10.01 7.78 10.31
CA ARG A 44 9.91 7.22 11.67
C ARG A 44 9.23 5.85 11.71
N ALA A 45 8.21 5.63 10.88
CA ALA A 45 7.55 4.33 10.79
C ALA A 45 8.52 3.27 10.27
N TYR A 46 9.24 3.59 9.18
CA TYR A 46 10.25 2.73 8.59
C TYR A 46 11.38 2.38 9.57
N ASP A 47 11.90 3.37 10.30
CA ASP A 47 12.95 3.15 11.32
C ASP A 47 12.51 2.23 12.45
N LYS A 48 11.19 2.11 12.67
CA LYS A 48 10.58 1.21 13.67
C LYS A 48 10.18 -0.16 13.10
N GLY A 49 10.45 -0.41 11.82
CA GLY A 49 10.04 -1.63 11.14
C GLY A 49 8.57 -1.69 10.76
N LEU A 50 7.80 -0.61 10.98
CA LEU A 50 6.40 -0.53 10.58
C LEU A 50 6.32 -0.34 9.06
N ILE A 51 5.55 -1.19 8.39
CA ILE A 51 5.35 -1.13 6.95
C ILE A 51 4.10 -0.32 6.63
N ILE A 52 4.25 0.73 5.81
CA ILE A 52 3.11 1.46 5.26
C ILE A 52 2.90 0.99 3.82
N VAL A 53 1.68 0.55 3.51
CA VAL A 53 1.22 0.24 2.15
C VAL A 53 0.24 1.32 1.73
N ALA A 54 0.47 2.01 0.61
CA ALA A 54 -0.33 3.19 0.26
C ALA A 54 -0.75 3.25 -1.22
N ALA A 55 -1.98 3.68 -1.48
CA ALA A 55 -2.53 3.83 -2.83
C ALA A 55 -1.96 5.05 -3.57
N LYS A 56 -1.69 4.88 -4.87
CA LYS A 56 -1.59 6.01 -5.80
C LYS A 56 -2.95 6.70 -5.96
N SER A 57 -2.96 8.00 -6.25
CA SER A 57 -4.15 8.70 -6.75
C SER A 57 -4.60 8.11 -8.10
N ASN A 58 -5.91 8.07 -8.31
CA ASN A 58 -6.49 7.65 -9.60
C ASN A 58 -6.26 8.69 -10.72
N GLU A 59 -5.84 9.92 -10.36
CA GLU A 59 -5.50 11.00 -11.30
C GLU A 59 -4.06 10.90 -11.84
N ASP A 60 -3.34 9.81 -11.53
CA ASP A 60 -1.96 9.55 -11.96
C ASP A 60 -0.88 10.57 -11.53
N ILE A 61 -1.22 11.46 -10.60
CA ILE A 61 -0.30 12.44 -10.01
C ILE A 61 0.52 11.80 -8.88
N ALA A 62 1.72 12.34 -8.64
CA ALA A 62 2.54 11.98 -7.48
C ALA A 62 1.71 12.08 -6.19
N THR A 63 1.63 10.97 -5.45
CA THR A 63 0.73 10.84 -4.29
C THR A 63 1.54 10.53 -3.05
N TYR A 64 1.35 11.33 -2.01
CA TYR A 64 2.00 11.14 -0.72
C TYR A 64 1.08 10.37 0.24
N PRO A 65 1.59 9.37 0.98
CA PRO A 65 2.99 8.94 1.04
C PRO A 65 3.39 7.86 0.02
N ALA A 66 2.49 7.43 -0.86
CA ALA A 66 2.70 6.28 -1.77
C ALA A 66 3.97 6.34 -2.63
N CYS A 67 4.44 7.52 -3.04
CA CYS A 67 5.67 7.67 -3.84
C CYS A 67 6.96 7.72 -3.02
N PHE A 68 6.92 7.58 -1.68
CA PHE A 68 8.12 7.56 -0.87
C PHE A 68 8.81 6.19 -0.89
N HIS A 69 10.14 6.15 -1.00
CA HIS A 69 10.90 4.89 -1.08
C HIS A 69 10.70 3.94 0.12
N ASN A 70 10.39 4.51 1.29
CA ASN A 70 10.16 3.81 2.55
C ASN A 70 8.68 3.48 2.80
N VAL A 71 7.85 3.64 1.78
CA VAL A 71 6.46 3.22 1.74
C VAL A 71 6.32 2.26 0.56
N LEU A 72 5.51 1.20 0.73
CA LEU A 72 5.16 0.34 -0.38
C LEU A 72 3.96 0.95 -1.12
N GLY A 73 4.25 1.77 -2.13
CA GLY A 73 3.22 2.33 -3.00
C GLY A 73 2.59 1.26 -3.89
N ILE A 74 1.28 1.37 -4.14
CA ILE A 74 0.51 0.42 -4.96
C ILE A 74 -0.29 1.16 -6.04
N LYS A 75 -0.26 0.61 -7.26
CA LYS A 75 -1.20 0.94 -8.36
C LYS A 75 -2.09 -0.27 -8.64
N SER A 76 -3.32 -0.04 -9.07
CA SER A 76 -4.16 -1.07 -9.66
C SER A 76 -3.74 -1.32 -11.11
N ASP A 77 -3.84 -2.57 -11.55
CA ASP A 77 -3.64 -2.94 -12.93
C ASP A 77 -4.75 -2.39 -13.84
N LYS A 78 -4.51 -1.26 -14.49
CA LYS A 78 -5.50 -0.64 -15.39
C LYS A 78 -5.81 -1.48 -16.64
N SER A 79 -4.96 -2.45 -16.98
CA SER A 79 -5.12 -3.27 -18.20
C SER A 79 -6.02 -4.48 -18.01
N ASP A 80 -6.46 -4.74 -16.77
CA ASP A 80 -7.42 -5.79 -16.45
C ASP A 80 -6.93 -7.24 -16.58
N ILE A 81 -5.63 -7.44 -16.71
CA ILE A 81 -5.03 -8.74 -16.97
C ILE A 81 -4.69 -9.51 -15.69
N LEU A 82 -4.41 -8.80 -14.59
CA LEU A 82 -4.05 -9.41 -13.32
C LEU A 82 -5.28 -10.01 -12.64
N LYS A 83 -5.16 -11.28 -12.23
CA LYS A 83 -6.17 -11.99 -11.45
C LYS A 83 -6.00 -11.71 -9.96
N GLU A 84 -7.02 -12.05 -9.20
CA GLU A 84 -6.99 -11.96 -7.74
C GLU A 84 -5.75 -12.67 -7.17
N GLY A 85 -5.05 -12.00 -6.25
CA GLY A 85 -3.76 -12.45 -5.69
C GLY A 85 -2.52 -12.18 -6.56
N GLN A 86 -2.67 -11.65 -7.78
CA GLN A 86 -1.54 -11.36 -8.67
C GLN A 86 -1.12 -9.88 -8.61
N PHE A 87 0.19 -9.68 -8.77
CA PHE A 87 0.84 -8.37 -8.86
C PHE A 87 2.11 -8.47 -9.70
N THR A 88 2.55 -7.36 -10.28
CA THR A 88 3.82 -7.20 -10.99
C THR A 88 4.74 -6.24 -10.24
N TYR A 89 6.05 -6.33 -10.54
CA TYR A 89 7.06 -5.41 -10.02
C TYR A 89 7.53 -4.45 -11.11
N ASN A 90 7.32 -3.15 -10.90
CA ASN A 90 7.70 -2.08 -11.82
C ASN A 90 9.13 -1.60 -11.53
N PHE A 91 10.10 -2.04 -12.33
CA PHE A 91 11.46 -1.53 -12.24
C PHE A 91 11.54 -0.06 -12.64
N GLN A 92 12.34 0.71 -11.91
CA GLN A 92 12.67 2.11 -12.23
C GLN A 92 11.43 2.99 -12.48
N SER A 93 10.36 2.79 -11.71
CA SER A 93 9.11 3.53 -11.89
C SER A 93 9.29 5.03 -11.63
N ALA A 94 8.95 5.87 -12.60
CA ALA A 94 9.13 7.32 -12.53
C ALA A 94 8.33 7.99 -11.39
N ASP A 95 7.22 7.39 -10.95
CA ASP A 95 6.42 7.87 -9.82
C ASP A 95 6.81 7.25 -8.48
N GLY A 96 7.90 6.47 -8.44
CA GLY A 96 8.43 5.83 -7.23
C GLY A 96 7.61 4.64 -6.73
N ILE A 97 6.64 4.16 -7.51
CA ILE A 97 5.73 3.07 -7.11
C ILE A 97 6.09 1.78 -7.84
N GLU A 98 6.58 0.81 -7.07
CA GLU A 98 7.16 -0.42 -7.57
C GLU A 98 6.15 -1.56 -7.75
N ILE A 99 4.91 -1.45 -7.24
CA ILE A 99 3.94 -2.55 -7.32
C ILE A 99 2.69 -2.12 -8.13
N THR A 100 2.33 -2.95 -9.10
CA THR A 100 1.01 -2.92 -9.77
C THR A 100 0.26 -4.20 -9.40
N ALA A 101 -0.97 -4.11 -8.92
CA ALA A 101 -1.68 -5.23 -8.33
C ALA A 101 -3.14 -5.29 -8.78
N CYS A 102 -3.77 -6.46 -8.66
CA CYS A 102 -5.20 -6.60 -8.93
C CYS A 102 -6.05 -5.82 -7.91
N GLY A 103 -6.97 -4.99 -8.39
CA GLY A 103 -7.98 -4.32 -7.55
C GLY A 103 -9.36 -4.97 -7.57
N ARG A 104 -9.57 -6.01 -8.40
CA ARG A 104 -10.82 -6.77 -8.47
C ARG A 104 -10.77 -7.99 -7.57
N HIS A 105 -11.63 -8.02 -6.58
CA HIS A 105 -11.76 -9.11 -5.62
C HIS A 105 -13.21 -9.54 -5.56
N ARG A 106 -13.45 -10.86 -5.55
CA ARG A 106 -14.78 -11.42 -5.34
C ARG A 106 -15.03 -11.50 -3.83
N LEU A 107 -15.99 -10.71 -3.36
CA LEU A 107 -16.38 -10.66 -1.95
C LEU A 107 -17.71 -11.39 -1.78
N VAL A 108 -17.78 -12.26 -0.78
CA VAL A 108 -18.99 -12.98 -0.38
C VAL A 108 -19.35 -12.56 1.04
N ASN A 109 -20.57 -12.07 1.24
CA ASN A 109 -21.02 -11.70 2.58
C ASN A 109 -21.57 -12.91 3.35
N TYR A 110 -21.97 -12.70 4.61
CA TYR A 110 -22.49 -13.77 5.48
C TYR A 110 -23.81 -14.39 5.00
N LEU A 111 -24.50 -13.74 4.04
CA LEU A 111 -25.71 -14.24 3.40
C LEU A 111 -25.43 -15.02 2.10
N GLY A 112 -24.16 -15.13 1.70
CA GLY A 112 -23.76 -15.74 0.43
C GLY A 112 -23.91 -14.83 -0.78
N GLU A 113 -24.22 -13.54 -0.60
CA GLU A 113 -24.32 -12.59 -1.71
C GLU A 113 -22.93 -12.19 -2.18
N GLU A 114 -22.75 -12.19 -3.50
CA GLU A 114 -21.47 -11.91 -4.13
C GLU A 114 -21.42 -10.50 -4.71
N LYS A 115 -20.30 -9.82 -4.48
CA LYS A 115 -19.96 -8.55 -5.13
C LYS A 115 -18.50 -8.57 -5.56
N THR A 116 -18.24 -8.04 -6.75
CA THR A 116 -16.88 -7.82 -7.24
C THR A 116 -16.52 -6.35 -7.08
N THR A 117 -15.37 -6.07 -6.47
CA THR A 117 -14.86 -4.69 -6.38
C THR A 117 -14.53 -4.15 -7.76
N SER A 118 -14.54 -2.83 -7.96
CA SER A 118 -13.98 -2.24 -9.18
C SER A 118 -12.45 -2.24 -9.12
N ASN A 119 -11.78 -2.12 -10.26
CA ASN A 119 -10.32 -2.16 -10.32
C ASN A 119 -9.68 -0.79 -10.01
N TRP A 120 -9.62 -0.45 -8.72
CA TRP A 120 -9.05 0.81 -8.25
C TRP A 120 -7.86 0.60 -7.32
N ASN A 121 -6.98 1.61 -7.27
CA ASN A 121 -5.80 1.60 -6.39
C ASN A 121 -6.18 1.28 -4.95
N SER A 122 -7.28 1.84 -4.44
CA SER A 122 -7.78 1.62 -3.08
C SER A 122 -8.10 0.16 -2.75
N TYR A 123 -8.54 -0.63 -3.74
CA TYR A 123 -8.83 -2.05 -3.59
C TYR A 123 -7.61 -2.94 -3.82
N ALA A 124 -6.58 -2.45 -4.51
CA ALA A 124 -5.31 -3.16 -4.66
C ALA A 124 -4.46 -3.16 -3.37
N VAL A 125 -4.46 -2.05 -2.60
CA VAL A 125 -3.72 -1.93 -1.32
C VAL A 125 -4.06 -3.04 -0.30
N PRO A 126 -5.34 -3.36 0.01
CA PRO A 126 -5.64 -4.39 1.01
C PRO A 126 -5.20 -5.79 0.60
N MET A 127 -5.24 -6.13 -0.70
CA MET A 127 -4.73 -7.41 -1.19
C MET A 127 -3.23 -7.54 -0.93
N ILE A 128 -2.47 -6.49 -1.25
CA ILE A 128 -1.02 -6.47 -0.99
C ILE A 128 -0.72 -6.48 0.51
N SER A 129 -1.49 -5.73 1.31
CA SER A 129 -1.35 -5.76 2.77
C SER A 129 -1.59 -7.15 3.35
N ALA A 130 -2.56 -7.91 2.81
CA ALA A 130 -2.83 -9.29 3.21
C ALA A 130 -1.67 -10.23 2.86
N ILE A 131 -1.05 -10.07 1.68
CA ILE A 131 0.14 -10.85 1.29
C ILE A 131 1.31 -10.56 2.24
N ILE A 132 1.52 -9.31 2.64
CA ILE A 132 2.57 -8.95 3.61
C ILE A 132 2.26 -9.56 4.98
N ALA A 133 1.00 -9.51 5.43
CA ALA A 133 0.60 -10.12 6.69
C ALA A 133 0.85 -11.64 6.71
N ASP A 134 0.57 -12.34 5.59
CA ASP A 134 0.88 -13.76 5.43
C ASP A 134 2.39 -14.04 5.49
N ILE A 135 3.21 -13.22 4.82
CA ILE A 135 4.67 -13.34 4.88
C ILE A 135 5.19 -13.14 6.32
N ILE A 136 4.72 -12.11 7.02
CA ILE A 136 5.10 -11.83 8.40
C ILE A 136 4.63 -12.95 9.33
N GLY A 137 3.42 -13.46 9.15
CA GLY A 137 2.89 -14.57 9.94
C GLY A 137 3.72 -15.85 9.89
N HIS A 138 4.38 -16.11 8.75
CA HIS A 138 5.24 -17.28 8.57
C HIS A 138 6.72 -17.06 8.90
N ASN A 139 7.23 -15.82 8.82
CA ASN A 139 8.66 -15.53 8.91
C ASN A 139 9.03 -14.62 10.11
N GLY A 140 8.04 -14.14 10.87
CA GLY A 140 8.21 -13.04 11.81
C GLY A 140 8.34 -11.68 11.09
N ASN A 141 8.51 -10.61 11.88
CA ASN A 141 8.65 -9.27 11.32
C ASN A 141 9.91 -9.13 10.46
N LEU A 142 9.73 -8.70 9.21
CA LEU A 142 10.78 -8.47 8.24
C LEU A 142 10.85 -6.98 7.86
N PRO A 143 12.05 -6.43 7.64
CA PRO A 143 12.18 -5.07 7.14
C PRO A 143 11.60 -4.96 5.71
N LEU A 144 11.10 -3.78 5.35
CA LEU A 144 10.48 -3.53 4.04
C LEU A 144 11.39 -3.91 2.86
N THR A 145 12.71 -3.78 3.00
CA THR A 145 13.66 -4.21 1.96
C THR A 145 13.56 -5.70 1.65
N LYS A 146 13.43 -6.55 2.67
CA LYS A 146 13.23 -7.99 2.51
C LYS A 146 11.85 -8.32 1.95
N ILE A 147 10.82 -7.58 2.34
CA ILE A 147 9.49 -7.71 1.73
C ILE A 147 9.56 -7.39 0.22
N LYS A 148 10.27 -6.33 -0.19
CA LYS A 148 10.45 -5.99 -1.60
C LYS A 148 11.21 -7.06 -2.38
N GLU A 149 12.26 -7.66 -1.79
CA GLU A 149 12.98 -8.81 -2.40
C GLU A 149 12.02 -9.99 -2.64
N ILE A 150 11.22 -10.38 -1.63
CA ILE A 150 10.25 -11.47 -1.77
C ILE A 150 9.19 -11.14 -2.84
N PHE A 151 8.73 -9.89 -2.89
CA PHE A 151 7.76 -9.43 -3.88
C PHE A 151 8.33 -9.51 -5.29
N LEU A 152 9.59 -9.13 -5.47
CA LEU A 152 10.28 -9.23 -6.75
C LEU A 152 10.34 -10.68 -7.26
N GLU A 153 10.56 -11.65 -6.37
CA GLU A 153 10.59 -13.08 -6.72
C GLU A 153 9.19 -13.64 -7.04
N LYS A 154 8.16 -13.18 -6.32
CA LYS A 154 6.77 -13.66 -6.46
C LYS A 154 5.97 -12.95 -7.56
N ALA A 155 6.44 -11.81 -8.04
CA ALA A 155 5.75 -11.03 -9.07
C ALA A 155 5.53 -11.85 -10.35
N VAL A 156 4.34 -11.69 -10.94
CA VAL A 156 4.09 -12.28 -12.27
C VAL A 156 4.91 -11.54 -13.33
N LYS A 157 5.39 -12.29 -14.31
CA LYS A 157 6.24 -11.78 -15.40
C LYS A 157 5.41 -11.37 -16.61
#